data_AF-A0A833E0I7-F1
#
_entry.id   AF-A0A833E0I7-F1
#
_cell.length_a   1.000
_cell.length_b   1.000
_cell.length_c   1.000
_cell.angle_alpha   90.00
_cell.angle_beta   90.00
_cell.angle_gamma   90.00
#
_symmetry.space_group_name_H-M   'P 1'
#
loop_
_entity.id
_entity.type
_entity.pdbx_description
1 polymer ?
#
loop_
_entity_poly.entity_id
_entity_poly.type
_entity_poly.pdbx_seq_one_letter_code
_entity_poly.pdbx_strand_id
1 'polypeptide(L)'
;MYKKVKGMVGIEAAIVLIAFVIVAAALAFVALNMGFFTTQKSKEVIARGLEEASSALEVDGSIIGKNDNNKMSGIAIPLKLATGRTPIDIKKTSIKIVTADKVVILSADSINAIHEPQSSDPFEAAATGGGAGGTGTKAALIEYQGDGDSLIEEGEKWVLVLDLAQTLGEGLDPYEKITVEVKPPVGAPLTV
;
A
#
# COMPACT_ATOMS: atom_id res chain seq x y z
N MET A 1 -46.76 -40.94 66.86
CA MET A 1 -46.17 -39.82 66.09
C MET A 1 -45.06 -40.40 65.21
N TYR A 2 -45.34 -40.69 63.94
CA TYR A 2 -44.37 -41.36 63.04
C TYR A 2 -43.35 -40.36 62.50
N LYS A 3 -42.05 -40.66 62.66
CA LYS A 3 -40.94 -39.82 62.21
C LYS A 3 -40.57 -40.21 60.77
N LYS A 4 -40.84 -39.34 59.79
CA LYS A 4 -40.39 -39.54 58.40
C LYS A 4 -38.87 -39.44 58.32
N VAL A 5 -38.21 -40.46 57.79
CA VAL A 5 -36.80 -40.44 57.41
C VAL A 5 -36.68 -39.89 55.99
N LYS A 6 -35.81 -38.90 55.77
CA LYS A 6 -35.50 -38.40 54.42
C LYS A 6 -34.66 -39.46 53.69
N GLY A 7 -35.12 -39.90 52.52
CA GLY A 7 -34.31 -40.67 51.58
C GLY A 7 -33.24 -39.76 50.96
N MET A 8 -32.02 -40.30 50.80
CA MET A 8 -30.91 -39.60 50.17
C MET A 8 -31.12 -39.61 48.64
N VAL A 9 -31.21 -38.43 48.02
CA VAL A 9 -31.42 -38.26 46.56
C VAL A 9 -30.06 -38.15 45.85
N GLY A 10 -29.31 -39.25 45.82
CA GLY A 10 -27.97 -39.29 45.22
C GLY A 10 -27.98 -39.33 43.69
N ILE A 11 -28.98 -39.98 43.10
CA ILE A 11 -29.05 -40.15 41.65
C ILE A 11 -29.46 -38.85 40.97
N GLU A 12 -30.34 -38.07 41.59
CA GLU A 12 -30.80 -36.79 41.10
C GLU A 12 -29.66 -35.77 41.11
N ALA A 13 -28.84 -35.77 42.17
CA ALA A 13 -27.64 -34.96 42.24
C ALA A 13 -26.61 -35.34 41.15
N ALA A 14 -26.45 -36.63 40.85
CA ALA A 14 -25.54 -37.10 39.82
C ALA A 14 -25.98 -36.68 38.40
N ILE A 15 -27.28 -36.75 38.09
CA ILE A 15 -27.81 -36.30 36.79
C ILE A 15 -27.61 -34.79 36.62
N VAL A 16 -27.86 -34.00 37.67
CA VAL A 16 -27.62 -32.54 37.64
C VAL A 16 -26.13 -32.24 37.45
N LEU A 17 -25.24 -33.00 38.10
CA LEU A 17 -23.79 -32.85 37.94
C LEU A 17 -23.35 -33.08 36.49
N ILE A 18 -23.84 -34.15 35.83
CA ILE A 18 -23.51 -34.44 34.43
C ILE A 18 -24.02 -33.31 33.51
N ALA A 19 -25.26 -32.86 33.70
CA ALA A 19 -25.83 -31.77 32.91
C ALA A 19 -25.02 -30.47 33.07
N PHE A 20 -24.61 -30.15 34.29
CA PHE A 20 -23.80 -28.96 34.57
C PHE A 20 -22.42 -29.03 33.91
N VAL A 21 -21.76 -30.19 33.97
CA VAL A 21 -20.46 -30.41 33.32
C VAL A 21 -20.56 -30.30 31.80
N ILE A 22 -21.62 -30.82 31.18
CA ILE A 22 -21.83 -30.71 29.74
C ILE A 22 -22.03 -29.24 29.33
N VAL A 23 -22.86 -28.49 30.06
CA VAL A 23 -23.06 -27.06 29.79
C VAL A 23 -21.77 -26.28 29.97
N ALA A 24 -21.00 -26.56 31.02
CA ALA A 24 -19.71 -25.93 31.27
C ALA A 24 -18.69 -26.25 30.15
N ALA A 25 -18.63 -27.50 29.69
CA ALA A 25 -17.74 -27.92 28.61
C ALA A 25 -18.12 -27.27 27.27
N ALA A 26 -19.42 -27.19 26.96
CA ALA A 26 -19.90 -26.50 25.76
C ALA A 26 -19.57 -25.01 25.79
N LEU A 27 -19.77 -24.35 26.94
CA LEU A 27 -19.42 -22.94 27.13
C LEU A 27 -17.92 -22.72 26.99
N ALA A 28 -17.09 -23.59 27.58
CA ALA A 28 -15.63 -23.51 27.49
C ALA A 28 -15.15 -23.69 26.04
N PHE A 29 -15.72 -24.62 25.29
CA PHE A 29 -15.37 -24.84 23.88
C PHE A 29 -15.67 -23.59 23.03
N VAL A 30 -16.86 -22.99 23.21
CA VAL A 30 -17.23 -21.76 22.50
C VAL A 30 -16.29 -20.61 22.89
N ALA A 31 -16.02 -20.44 24.19
CA ALA A 31 -15.13 -19.41 24.69
C ALA A 31 -13.70 -19.55 24.13
N LEU A 32 -13.17 -20.77 24.04
CA LEU A 32 -11.85 -21.02 23.47
C LEU A 32 -11.81 -20.76 21.96
N ASN A 33 -12.80 -21.23 21.20
CA ASN A 33 -12.82 -21.03 19.76
C ASN A 33 -12.99 -19.55 19.37
N MET A 34 -13.87 -18.83 20.08
CA MET A 34 -13.99 -17.38 19.93
C MET A 34 -12.75 -16.64 20.42
N GLY A 35 -12.10 -17.14 21.49
CA GLY A 35 -10.84 -16.62 22.01
C GLY A 35 -9.68 -16.75 21.01
N PHE A 36 -9.57 -17.91 20.34
CA PHE A 36 -8.56 -18.14 19.31
C PHE A 36 -8.81 -17.26 18.07
N PHE A 37 -10.05 -17.14 17.62
CA PHE A 37 -10.39 -16.23 16.52
C PHE A 37 -10.03 -14.77 16.85
N THR A 38 -10.39 -14.31 18.04
CA THR A 38 -10.06 -12.95 18.52
C THR A 38 -8.56 -12.73 18.60
N THR A 39 -7.81 -13.73 19.09
CA THR A 39 -6.34 -13.66 19.18
C THR A 39 -5.68 -13.63 17.80
N GLN A 40 -6.14 -14.47 16.86
CA GLN A 40 -5.64 -14.46 15.48
C GLN A 40 -5.94 -13.13 14.78
N LYS A 41 -7.17 -12.61 14.92
CA LYS A 41 -7.52 -11.30 14.36
C LYS A 41 -6.69 -10.18 14.97
N SER A 42 -6.43 -10.24 16.27
CA SER A 42 -5.58 -9.26 16.96
C SER A 42 -4.14 -9.31 16.42
N LYS A 43 -3.57 -10.50 16.20
CA LYS A 43 -2.24 -10.65 15.59
C LYS A 43 -2.19 -10.07 14.18
N GLU A 44 -3.20 -10.35 13.36
CA GLU A 44 -3.30 -9.81 11.99
C GLU A 44 -3.39 -8.28 11.99
N VAL A 45 -4.21 -7.69 12.87
CA VAL A 45 -4.36 -6.22 12.97
C VAL A 45 -3.08 -5.58 13.50
N ILE A 46 -2.38 -6.20 14.46
CA ILE A 46 -1.08 -5.70 14.95
C ILE A 46 -0.04 -5.74 13.83
N ALA A 47 0.04 -6.84 13.09
CA ALA A 47 0.97 -6.98 11.98
C ALA A 47 0.68 -5.95 10.88
N ARG A 48 -0.58 -5.85 10.43
CA ARG A 48 -0.98 -4.85 9.42
C ARG A 48 -0.82 -3.42 9.90
N GLY A 49 -1.10 -3.15 11.18
CA GLY A 49 -0.90 -1.83 11.77
C GLY A 49 0.58 -1.44 11.79
N LEU A 50 1.48 -2.41 12.04
CA LEU A 50 2.91 -2.21 11.93
C LEU A 50 3.33 -2.02 10.46
N GLU A 51 2.86 -2.86 9.54
CA GLU A 51 3.13 -2.74 8.10
C GLU A 51 2.69 -1.37 7.55
N GLU A 52 1.49 -0.90 7.91
CA GLU A 52 0.96 0.40 7.49
C GLU A 52 1.74 1.59 8.12
N ALA A 53 2.09 1.51 9.40
CA ALA A 53 2.84 2.58 10.06
C ALA A 53 4.33 2.62 9.65
N SER A 54 4.85 1.49 9.19
CA SER A 54 6.25 1.33 8.84
C SER A 54 6.48 1.60 7.35
N SER A 55 5.57 1.20 6.47
CA SER A 55 5.69 1.45 5.03
C SER A 55 5.58 2.93 4.73
N ALA A 56 6.67 3.51 4.21
CA ALA A 56 6.69 4.87 3.71
C ALA A 56 7.65 4.94 2.52
N LEU A 57 7.24 5.68 1.50
CA LEU A 57 8.11 6.05 0.38
C LEU A 57 8.86 7.33 0.74
N GLU A 58 10.13 7.40 0.38
CA GLU A 58 10.96 8.58 0.55
C GLU A 58 11.54 9.02 -0.80
N VAL A 59 11.79 10.33 -0.93
CA VAL A 59 12.51 10.86 -2.09
C VAL A 59 14.00 10.59 -1.91
N ASP A 60 14.64 9.92 -2.88
CA ASP A 60 16.08 9.65 -2.85
C ASP A 60 16.87 10.65 -3.70
N GLY A 61 17.14 11.83 -3.14
CA GLY A 61 17.99 12.84 -3.76
C GLY A 61 17.21 14.03 -4.32
N SER A 62 17.64 14.54 -5.48
CA SER A 62 17.07 15.74 -6.09
C SER A 62 16.01 15.39 -7.12
N ILE A 63 14.93 16.16 -7.13
CA ILE A 63 13.92 16.15 -8.20
C ILE A 63 14.52 16.85 -9.41
N ILE A 64 14.30 16.28 -10.59
CA ILE A 64 14.83 16.78 -11.86
C ILE A 64 13.64 17.19 -12.73
N GLY A 65 13.74 18.35 -13.38
CA GLY A 65 12.72 18.82 -14.33
C GLY A 65 13.28 18.93 -15.74
N LYS A 66 12.51 18.48 -16.73
CA LYS A 66 12.78 18.70 -18.16
C LYS A 66 12.03 19.94 -18.63
N ASN A 67 12.75 20.83 -19.31
CA ASN A 67 12.19 22.03 -19.93
C ASN A 67 12.13 21.79 -21.44
N ASP A 68 10.98 22.10 -22.04
CA ASP A 68 10.82 22.21 -23.49
C ASP A 68 10.24 23.59 -23.83
N ASN A 69 10.93 24.34 -24.68
CA ASN A 69 10.52 25.67 -25.16
C ASN A 69 10.01 26.64 -24.07
N ASN A 70 10.77 26.80 -22.97
CA ASN A 70 10.49 27.68 -21.82
C ASN A 70 9.34 27.24 -20.91
N LYS A 71 8.76 26.06 -21.14
CA LYS A 71 7.78 25.43 -20.25
C LYS A 71 8.37 24.16 -19.64
N MET A 72 8.02 23.88 -18.39
CA MET A 72 8.41 22.62 -17.76
C MET A 72 7.49 21.51 -18.28
N SER A 73 8.07 20.57 -19.03
CA SER A 73 7.34 19.50 -19.73
C SER A 73 7.38 18.17 -18.98
N GLY A 74 8.37 17.94 -18.12
CA GLY A 74 8.43 16.72 -17.32
C GLY A 74 9.12 16.90 -15.97
N ILE A 75 8.78 16.02 -15.03
CA ILE A 75 9.38 15.94 -13.69
C ILE A 75 9.79 14.51 -13.42
N ALA A 76 11.00 14.30 -12.90
CA ALA A 76 11.52 13.01 -12.44
C ALA A 76 11.79 13.09 -10.93
N ILE A 77 11.14 12.23 -10.16
CA ILE A 77 11.24 12.13 -8.70
C ILE A 77 11.87 10.76 -8.38
N PRO A 78 13.12 10.70 -7.91
CA PRO A 78 13.70 9.45 -7.42
C PRO A 78 13.02 9.03 -6.12
N LEU A 79 12.60 7.78 -6.05
CA LEU A 79 11.88 7.15 -4.95
C LEU A 79 12.69 5.98 -4.41
N LYS A 80 12.67 5.83 -3.09
CA LYS A 80 13.14 4.64 -2.39
C LYS A 80 12.16 4.24 -1.29
N LEU A 81 12.26 2.99 -0.87
CA LEU A 81 11.63 2.55 0.37
C LEU A 81 12.40 3.12 1.57
N ALA A 82 11.69 3.58 2.60
CA ALA A 82 12.32 3.85 3.88
C ALA A 82 13.01 2.58 4.41
N THR A 83 14.11 2.72 5.14
CA THR A 83 14.92 1.57 5.60
C THR A 83 14.15 0.64 6.55
N GLY A 84 14.31 -0.68 6.40
CA GLY A 84 13.75 -1.70 7.30
C GLY A 84 12.22 -1.85 7.25
N ARG A 85 11.61 -1.61 6.08
CA ARG A 85 10.15 -1.62 5.87
C ARG A 85 9.73 -2.74 4.91
N THR A 86 8.43 -2.99 4.81
CA THR A 86 7.89 -3.99 3.88
C THR A 86 7.88 -3.48 2.44
N PRO A 87 8.12 -4.35 1.44
CA PRO A 87 8.04 -3.98 0.03
C PRO A 87 6.71 -3.37 -0.38
N ILE A 88 6.75 -2.40 -1.30
CA ILE A 88 5.55 -1.70 -1.79
C ILE A 88 5.28 -2.07 -3.25
N ASP A 89 4.05 -2.49 -3.55
CA ASP A 89 3.62 -2.83 -4.92
C ASP A 89 3.28 -1.57 -5.72
N ILE A 90 4.02 -1.36 -6.80
CA ILE A 90 3.91 -0.20 -7.67
C ILE A 90 2.67 -0.26 -8.56
N LYS A 91 2.22 -1.46 -8.94
CA LYS A 91 1.05 -1.65 -9.81
C LYS A 91 -0.27 -1.26 -9.14
N LYS A 92 -0.26 -0.96 -7.85
CA LYS A 92 -1.44 -0.51 -7.09
C LYS A 92 -1.26 0.89 -6.53
N THR A 93 -0.14 1.54 -6.85
CA THR A 93 0.15 2.91 -6.43
C THR A 93 -0.66 3.87 -7.28
N SER A 94 -1.16 4.93 -6.65
CA SER A 94 -1.86 6.02 -7.34
C SER A 94 -1.12 7.32 -7.16
N ILE A 95 -1.12 8.17 -8.17
CA ILE A 95 -0.40 9.43 -8.16
C ILE A 95 -1.38 10.55 -8.40
N LYS A 96 -1.34 11.55 -7.54
CA LYS A 96 -2.19 12.74 -7.62
C LYS A 96 -1.30 13.95 -7.85
N ILE A 97 -1.61 14.69 -8.90
CA ILE A 97 -0.92 15.92 -9.29
C ILE A 97 -1.89 17.06 -9.04
N VAL A 98 -1.44 18.05 -8.26
CA VAL A 98 -2.21 19.25 -7.94
C VAL A 98 -1.42 20.46 -8.41
N THR A 99 -2.08 21.27 -9.20
CA THR A 99 -1.61 22.57 -9.71
C THR A 99 -2.63 23.63 -9.30
N ALA A 100 -2.32 24.92 -9.45
CA ALA A 100 -3.22 26.01 -9.06
C ALA A 100 -4.63 25.88 -9.71
N ASP A 101 -4.69 25.44 -10.97
CA ASP A 101 -5.92 25.42 -11.75
C ASP A 101 -6.49 24.01 -11.98
N LYS A 102 -5.73 22.94 -11.75
CA LYS A 102 -6.13 21.56 -12.09
C LYS A 102 -5.67 20.53 -11.06
N VAL A 103 -6.49 19.50 -10.89
CA VAL A 103 -6.17 18.29 -10.13
C VAL A 103 -6.33 17.08 -11.04
N VAL A 104 -5.28 16.30 -11.19
CA VAL A 104 -5.27 15.07 -12.00
C VAL A 104 -4.87 13.90 -11.12
N ILE A 105 -5.64 12.82 -11.19
CA ILE A 105 -5.33 11.56 -10.51
C ILE A 105 -5.03 10.51 -11.57
N LEU A 106 -3.85 9.90 -11.45
CA LEU A 106 -3.41 8.80 -12.27
C LEU A 106 -3.58 7.51 -11.46
N SER A 107 -4.48 6.67 -11.94
CA SER A 107 -4.66 5.30 -11.45
C SER A 107 -3.59 4.40 -12.04
N ALA A 108 -3.36 3.25 -11.40
CA ALA A 108 -2.41 2.21 -11.81
C ALA A 108 -2.37 1.88 -13.31
N ASP A 109 -3.52 1.84 -13.98
CA ASP A 109 -3.63 1.49 -15.41
C ASP A 109 -3.00 2.55 -16.35
N SER A 110 -2.78 3.77 -15.86
CA SER A 110 -2.17 4.87 -16.61
C SER A 110 -0.68 5.06 -16.29
N ILE A 111 -0.11 4.18 -15.44
CA ILE A 111 1.28 4.23 -15.00
C ILE A 111 2.03 3.05 -15.61
N ASN A 112 3.03 3.34 -16.43
CA ASN A 112 3.88 2.28 -16.98
C ASN A 112 5.00 1.94 -16.00
N ALA A 113 5.08 0.68 -15.58
CA ALA A 113 6.26 0.16 -14.88
C ALA A 113 7.29 -0.30 -15.93
N ILE A 114 8.44 0.36 -15.96
CA ILE A 114 9.56 0.05 -16.86
C ILE A 114 10.69 -0.52 -16.02
N HIS A 115 11.09 -1.74 -16.35
CA HIS A 115 12.18 -2.45 -15.70
C HIS A 115 13.42 -2.34 -16.61
N GLU A 116 14.59 -2.13 -16.03
CA GLU A 116 15.88 -2.03 -16.75
C GLU A 116 15.86 -1.13 -18.00
N PRO A 117 15.77 0.21 -17.85
CA PRO A 117 15.69 1.11 -18.98
C PRO A 117 16.95 1.01 -19.85
N GLN A 118 16.75 0.97 -21.17
CA GLN A 118 17.84 0.96 -22.16
C GLN A 118 18.58 2.31 -22.28
N SER A 119 18.12 3.33 -21.55
CA SER A 119 18.68 4.69 -21.51
C SER A 119 18.89 5.14 -20.06
N SER A 120 20.00 5.84 -19.82
CA SER A 120 20.28 6.43 -18.51
C SER A 120 19.47 7.70 -18.22
N ASP A 121 18.79 8.28 -19.22
CA ASP A 121 17.92 9.44 -19.04
C ASP A 121 16.48 8.98 -18.72
N PRO A 122 15.89 9.38 -17.57
CA PRO A 122 14.54 8.99 -17.17
C PRO A 122 13.45 9.48 -18.12
N PHE A 123 13.63 10.63 -18.77
CA PHE A 123 12.62 11.19 -19.67
C PHE A 123 12.58 10.44 -21.01
N GLU A 124 13.73 9.99 -21.51
CA GLU A 124 13.81 9.18 -22.74
C GLU A 124 13.41 7.71 -22.48
N ALA A 125 13.73 7.20 -21.30
CA ALA A 125 13.27 5.89 -20.86
C ALA A 125 11.73 5.83 -20.73
N ALA A 126 11.11 6.88 -20.18
CA ALA A 126 9.65 6.99 -20.13
C ALA A 126 8.99 7.04 -21.51
N ALA A 127 9.63 7.69 -22.50
CA ALA A 127 9.12 7.82 -23.86
C ALA A 127 9.20 6.52 -24.68
N THR A 128 10.20 5.66 -24.41
CA THR A 128 10.44 4.42 -25.15
C THR A 128 9.69 3.20 -24.58
N GLY A 129 9.22 3.27 -23.33
CA GLY A 129 8.34 2.26 -22.74
C GLY A 129 6.86 2.37 -23.13
N GLY A 130 6.50 3.34 -23.97
CA GLY A 130 5.18 3.40 -24.62
C GLY A 130 5.19 2.49 -25.84
N GLY A 131 4.42 1.41 -25.82
CA GLY A 131 4.25 0.53 -26.98
C GLY A 131 3.96 1.32 -28.26
N ALA A 132 4.53 0.87 -29.38
CA ALA A 132 4.43 1.50 -30.69
C ALA A 132 2.98 1.89 -31.05
N GLY A 133 2.64 3.17 -30.88
CA GLY A 133 1.31 3.70 -31.08
C GLY A 133 1.10 4.92 -30.19
N GLY A 134 1.52 6.09 -30.67
CA GLY A 134 1.51 7.35 -29.94
C GLY A 134 0.21 7.65 -29.20
N THR A 135 0.24 7.51 -27.88
CA THR A 135 -0.53 8.28 -26.90
C THR A 135 0.37 8.33 -25.68
N GLY A 136 0.95 9.49 -25.40
CA GLY A 136 2.09 9.60 -24.49
C GLY A 136 1.75 9.08 -23.09
N THR A 137 2.67 8.28 -22.52
CA THR A 137 2.55 7.78 -21.17
C THR A 137 2.49 8.94 -20.19
N LYS A 138 1.41 9.00 -19.39
CA LYS A 138 1.17 10.10 -18.43
C LYS A 138 2.15 10.09 -17.26
N ALA A 139 2.46 8.89 -16.77
CA ALA A 139 3.46 8.66 -15.74
C ALA A 139 4.16 7.32 -15.97
N ALA A 140 5.46 7.27 -15.72
CA ALA A 140 6.24 6.04 -15.76
C ALA A 140 6.99 5.88 -14.45
N LEU A 141 7.01 4.67 -13.90
CA LEU A 141 7.85 4.29 -12.78
C LEU A 141 8.96 3.40 -13.35
N ILE A 142 10.19 3.88 -13.22
CA ILE A 142 11.35 3.30 -13.88
C ILE A 142 12.30 2.75 -12.82
N GLU A 143 12.61 1.47 -12.93
CA GLU A 143 13.56 0.79 -12.07
C GLU A 143 14.98 0.99 -12.61
N TYR A 144 15.85 1.63 -11.83
CA TYR A 144 17.26 1.82 -12.19
C TYR A 144 18.19 0.84 -11.49
N GLN A 145 17.78 0.35 -10.33
CA GLN A 145 18.46 -0.70 -9.58
C GLN A 145 17.40 -1.56 -8.91
N GLY A 146 17.37 -2.84 -9.26
CA GLY A 146 16.49 -3.85 -8.69
C GLY A 146 16.62 -5.16 -9.46
N ASP A 147 15.63 -6.04 -9.29
CA ASP A 147 15.63 -7.40 -9.82
C ASP A 147 14.64 -7.66 -10.97
N GLY A 148 13.97 -6.61 -11.45
CA GLY A 148 13.03 -6.69 -12.58
C GLY A 148 11.60 -7.01 -12.19
N ASP A 149 11.26 -6.95 -10.90
CA ASP A 149 9.89 -7.05 -10.40
C ASP A 149 9.23 -5.66 -10.19
N SER A 150 7.93 -5.65 -9.82
CA SER A 150 7.18 -4.39 -9.65
C SER A 150 6.96 -4.02 -8.19
N LEU A 151 7.82 -4.52 -7.30
CA LEU A 151 7.90 -4.16 -5.90
C LEU A 151 9.02 -3.12 -5.73
N ILE A 152 8.90 -2.29 -4.69
CA ILE A 152 10.00 -1.46 -4.23
C ILE A 152 10.53 -2.12 -2.96
N GLU A 153 11.71 -2.72 -3.05
CA GLU A 153 12.39 -3.39 -1.94
C GLU A 153 13.53 -2.55 -1.34
N GLU A 154 14.10 -3.05 -0.25
CA GLU A 154 15.26 -2.41 0.39
C GLU A 154 16.50 -2.54 -0.49
N GLY A 155 17.06 -1.39 -0.89
CA GLY A 155 18.23 -1.32 -1.76
C GLY A 155 17.90 -1.01 -3.22
N GLU A 156 16.62 -1.03 -3.59
CA GLU A 156 16.18 -0.68 -4.93
C GLU A 156 15.98 0.83 -5.11
N LYS A 157 16.14 1.27 -6.36
CA LYS A 157 15.95 2.67 -6.75
C LYS A 157 14.99 2.76 -7.92
N TRP A 158 13.88 3.43 -7.64
CA TRP A 158 12.85 3.70 -8.62
C TRP A 158 12.81 5.19 -8.92
N VAL A 159 12.43 5.57 -10.12
CA VAL A 159 12.24 6.98 -10.50
C VAL A 159 10.85 7.13 -11.08
N LEU A 160 10.06 7.99 -10.46
CA LEU A 160 8.78 8.42 -10.99
C LEU A 160 9.00 9.54 -11.99
N VAL A 161 8.64 9.30 -13.24
CA VAL A 161 8.66 10.29 -14.31
C VAL A 161 7.23 10.69 -14.64
N LEU A 162 6.96 11.99 -14.59
CA LEU A 162 5.68 12.59 -14.96
C LEU A 162 5.87 13.40 -16.24
N ASP A 163 5.01 13.17 -17.23
CA ASP A 163 4.90 14.02 -18.41
C ASP A 163 3.75 15.01 -18.18
N LEU A 164 4.11 16.28 -17.98
CA LEU A 164 3.16 17.36 -17.67
C LEU A 164 2.30 17.73 -18.87
N ALA A 165 2.86 17.67 -20.08
CA ALA A 165 2.12 17.95 -21.29
C ALA A 165 1.02 16.89 -21.53
N GLN A 166 1.30 15.62 -21.28
CA GLN A 166 0.32 14.53 -21.43
C GLN A 166 -0.67 14.44 -20.26
N THR A 167 -0.29 14.89 -19.07
CA THR A 167 -1.15 14.85 -17.87
C THR A 167 -2.06 16.07 -17.72
N LEU A 168 -1.53 17.28 -17.93
CA LEU A 168 -2.23 18.56 -17.75
C LEU A 168 -2.71 19.20 -19.06
N GLY A 169 -2.23 18.68 -20.20
CA GLY A 169 -2.51 19.19 -21.55
C GLY A 169 -1.55 20.30 -22.00
N GLU A 170 -0.79 20.88 -21.09
CA GLU A 170 0.24 21.89 -21.33
C GLU A 170 1.39 21.72 -20.33
N GLY A 171 2.58 22.21 -20.68
CA GLY A 171 3.68 22.34 -19.71
C GLY A 171 3.44 23.48 -18.72
N LEU A 172 4.08 23.42 -17.56
CA LEU A 172 3.95 24.45 -16.52
C LEU A 172 4.75 25.70 -16.87
N ASP A 173 4.18 26.86 -16.57
CA ASP A 173 4.85 28.15 -16.72
C ASP A 173 5.84 28.40 -15.56
N PRO A 174 6.86 29.24 -15.78
CA PRO A 174 7.78 29.61 -14.70
C PRO A 174 7.05 30.21 -13.49
N TYR A 175 7.50 29.88 -12.29
CA TYR A 175 6.97 30.33 -10.99
C TYR A 175 5.61 29.75 -10.58
N GLU A 176 5.09 28.75 -11.30
CA GLU A 176 3.93 28.00 -10.87
C GLU A 176 4.30 26.94 -9.81
N LYS A 177 3.39 26.71 -8.85
CA LYS A 177 3.56 25.67 -7.83
C LYS A 177 2.85 24.38 -8.28
N ILE A 178 3.57 23.28 -8.19
CA ILE A 178 3.04 21.93 -8.36
C ILE A 178 3.20 21.16 -7.05
N THR A 179 2.23 20.32 -6.75
CA THR A 179 2.29 19.35 -5.65
C THR A 179 2.01 17.97 -6.21
N VAL A 180 2.92 17.04 -5.97
CA VAL A 180 2.80 15.65 -6.39
C VAL A 180 2.63 14.78 -5.14
N GLU A 181 1.53 14.05 -5.08
CA GLU A 181 1.22 13.11 -4.01
C GLU A 181 1.25 11.68 -4.56
N VAL A 182 2.18 10.87 -4.07
CA VAL A 182 2.30 9.45 -4.40
C VAL A 182 1.69 8.66 -3.25
N LYS A 183 0.60 7.95 -3.53
CA LYS A 183 -0.11 7.14 -2.55
C LYS A 183 0.14 5.66 -2.82
N PRO A 184 0.96 4.99 -1.98
CA PRO A 184 1.16 3.56 -2.08
C PRO A 184 -0.10 2.79 -1.63
N PRO A 185 -0.21 1.49 -1.97
CA PRO A 185 -1.32 0.63 -1.51
C PRO A 185 -1.32 0.40 0.01
N VAL A 186 -0.15 0.45 0.65
CA VAL A 186 0.08 0.30 2.09
C VAL A 186 1.10 1.35 2.48
N GLY A 187 0.82 2.11 3.54
CA GLY A 187 1.76 3.09 4.07
C GLY A 187 1.37 4.55 3.89
N ALA A 188 2.24 5.43 4.40
CA ALA A 188 2.04 6.86 4.34
C ALA A 188 2.16 7.39 2.89
N PRO A 189 1.27 8.30 2.46
CA PRO A 189 1.43 8.99 1.19
C PRO A 189 2.65 9.91 1.24
N LEU A 190 3.42 9.93 0.16
CA LEU A 190 4.52 10.86 -0.03
C LEU A 190 4.01 12.09 -0.78
N THR A 191 4.22 13.28 -0.23
CA THR A 191 3.87 14.55 -0.87
C THR A 191 5.14 15.37 -1.13
N VAL A 192 5.28 15.84 -2.36
CA VAL A 192 6.42 16.61 -2.87
C VAL A 192 5.93 17.92 -3.48
#